data_AF-A0A1A7XUE1-F1
#
_entry.id   AF-A0A1A7XUE1-F1
#
_cell.length_a   1.000
_cell.length_b   1.000
_cell.length_c   1.000
_cell.angle_alpha   90.00
_cell.angle_beta   90.00
_cell.angle_gamma   90.00
#
_symmetry.space_group_name_H-M   'P 1'
#
loop_
_entity.id
_entity.type
_entity.pdbx_description
1 polymer ?
#
loop_
_entity_poly.entity_id
_entity_poly.type
_entity_poly.pdbx_seq_one_letter_code
_entity_poly.pdbx_strand_id
1 'polypeptide(L)'
;METSGGEAADAYLRKDEETDGFYDLEHLPPLLEDEENVSLADVLSLRDSCLCEEEVWAVCAECVVALQSIRPSHLFYTLCITPDTLAFNTHGNVCFMEQLSDDPEGSFVPPEFDTTGSTFEGHIYSLGSTLTAALNFVIEPELQADLGQEIQKLLQQMQEENPEDRPLLEVGQSEVSLRQMNLCPTAASSGRFR
;
A
#
# COMPACT_ATOMS: atom_id res chain seq x y z
N MET A 1 55.98 -34.27 -49.96
CA MET A 1 57.31 -34.47 -49.37
C MET A 1 57.10 -35.09 -48.00
N GLU A 2 57.66 -36.26 -47.76
CA GLU A 2 57.88 -36.82 -46.41
C GLU A 2 59.00 -36.00 -45.67
N THR A 3 59.42 -36.18 -44.41
CA THR A 3 59.31 -37.22 -43.34
C THR A 3 59.29 -36.48 -41.96
N SER A 4 59.31 -37.04 -40.72
CA SER A 4 59.31 -38.42 -40.19
C SER A 4 58.96 -38.42 -38.68
N GLY A 5 58.36 -39.52 -38.16
CA GLY A 5 58.36 -39.90 -36.73
C GLY A 5 57.48 -39.08 -35.77
N GLY A 6 57.08 -39.62 -34.60
CA GLY A 6 57.32 -40.96 -34.03
C GLY A 6 56.44 -41.24 -32.78
N GLU A 7 56.40 -42.50 -32.33
CA GLU A 7 55.48 -43.03 -31.30
C GLU A 7 55.91 -42.84 -29.83
N ALA A 8 55.03 -43.34 -28.93
CA ALA A 8 55.09 -43.48 -27.46
C ALA A 8 54.42 -42.32 -26.69
N ALA A 9 53.22 -42.45 -26.11
CA ALA A 9 52.62 -43.52 -25.29
C ALA A 9 53.20 -43.63 -23.86
N ASP A 10 52.48 -43.04 -22.90
CA ASP A 10 52.37 -43.55 -21.53
C ASP A 10 50.90 -43.40 -21.10
N ALA A 11 50.38 -44.36 -20.31
CA ALA A 11 48.94 -44.60 -20.18
C ALA A 11 48.50 -45.16 -18.81
N TYR A 12 48.97 -44.54 -17.72
CA TYR A 12 48.48 -44.77 -16.35
C TYR A 12 48.30 -43.40 -15.67
N LEU A 13 47.16 -43.05 -15.07
CA LEU A 13 46.53 -43.76 -13.96
C LEU A 13 45.05 -43.32 -13.79
N ARG A 14 44.18 -44.23 -13.34
CA ARG A 14 42.82 -43.89 -12.87
C ARG A 14 42.91 -43.01 -11.62
N LYS A 15 42.18 -41.90 -11.59
CA LYS A 15 41.73 -41.29 -10.34
C LYS A 15 40.31 -40.74 -10.52
N ASP A 16 39.34 -41.52 -10.05
CA ASP A 16 37.99 -41.04 -9.84
C ASP A 16 38.07 -40.07 -8.64
N GLU A 17 37.96 -38.78 -8.89
CA GLU A 17 37.81 -37.77 -7.84
C GLU A 17 36.39 -37.24 -7.94
N GLU A 18 35.56 -37.71 -7.01
CA GLU A 18 34.22 -37.18 -6.76
C GLU A 18 34.37 -35.74 -6.26
N THR A 19 34.38 -34.78 -7.19
CA THR A 19 34.13 -33.38 -6.86
C THR A 19 32.67 -33.28 -6.43
N ASP A 20 32.40 -33.67 -5.19
CA ASP A 20 31.15 -33.39 -4.50
C ASP A 20 30.95 -31.88 -4.59
N GLY A 21 29.99 -31.51 -5.45
CA GLY A 21 29.64 -30.13 -5.70
C GLY A 21 28.91 -29.63 -4.47
N PHE A 22 29.68 -29.24 -3.45
CA PHE A 22 29.19 -28.50 -2.29
C PHE A 22 28.53 -27.24 -2.82
N TYR A 23 27.22 -27.35 -3.06
CA TYR A 23 26.36 -26.21 -3.32
C TYR A 23 26.49 -25.35 -2.08
N ASP A 24 27.29 -24.29 -2.18
CA ASP A 24 27.33 -23.23 -1.19
C ASP A 24 25.94 -22.64 -1.19
N LEU A 25 25.13 -23.15 -0.26
CA LEU A 25 23.70 -22.90 -0.20
C LEU A 25 23.57 -21.52 0.42
N GLU A 26 23.84 -20.49 -0.40
CA GLU A 26 23.89 -19.07 -0.02
C GLU A 26 22.71 -18.82 0.90
N HIS A 27 23.01 -18.68 2.19
CA HIS A 27 21.99 -18.68 3.23
C HIS A 27 21.14 -17.43 2.99
N LEU A 28 19.97 -17.65 2.38
CA LEU A 28 18.97 -16.61 2.15
C LEU A 28 18.83 -15.83 3.46
N PRO A 29 18.87 -14.48 3.42
CA PRO A 29 18.72 -13.69 4.62
C PRO A 29 17.43 -14.16 5.32
N PRO A 30 17.44 -14.34 6.66
CA PRO A 30 16.26 -14.84 7.35
C PRO A 30 15.04 -14.02 6.94
N LEU A 31 14.02 -14.70 6.43
CA LEU A 31 12.74 -14.06 6.22
C LEU A 31 12.31 -13.47 7.58
N LEU A 32 11.83 -12.24 7.56
CA LEU A 32 11.30 -11.58 8.75
C LEU A 32 9.87 -12.10 8.95
N GLU A 33 9.75 -13.38 9.33
CA GLU A 33 8.50 -14.16 9.38
C GLU A 33 7.49 -13.67 10.45
N ASP A 34 7.86 -12.67 11.26
CA ASP A 34 7.13 -12.25 12.47
C ASP A 34 6.28 -10.96 12.32
N GLU A 35 6.26 -10.28 11.17
CA GLU A 35 5.29 -9.19 10.88
C GLU A 35 4.24 -9.62 9.85
N GLU A 36 3.29 -10.44 10.32
CA GLU A 36 2.04 -10.78 9.63
C GLU A 36 1.15 -9.52 9.52
N ASN A 37 1.35 -8.76 8.44
CA ASN A 37 0.51 -7.61 8.10
C ASN A 37 -0.83 -8.10 7.54
N VAL A 38 -1.94 -7.47 7.97
CA VAL A 38 -3.29 -7.84 7.54
C VAL A 38 -3.81 -6.79 6.55
N SER A 39 -4.28 -7.21 5.36
CA SER A 39 -4.80 -6.29 4.35
C SER A 39 -6.11 -5.62 4.79
N LEU A 40 -6.46 -4.48 4.20
CA LEU A 40 -7.77 -3.87 4.40
C LEU A 40 -8.90 -4.76 3.87
N ALA A 41 -8.67 -5.48 2.78
CA ALA A 41 -9.61 -6.49 2.25
C ALA A 41 -9.90 -7.60 3.28
N ASP A 42 -8.86 -8.10 3.97
CA ASP A 42 -9.00 -9.08 5.05
C ASP A 42 -9.70 -8.47 6.27
N VAL A 43 -9.32 -7.25 6.70
CA VAL A 43 -9.96 -6.57 7.84
C VAL A 43 -11.46 -6.39 7.61
N LEU A 44 -11.86 -5.94 6.42
CA LEU A 44 -13.28 -5.80 6.03
C LEU A 44 -13.98 -7.16 6.02
N SER A 45 -13.37 -8.18 5.40
CA SER A 45 -13.94 -9.53 5.26
C SER A 45 -14.04 -10.30 6.57
N LEU A 46 -13.11 -10.11 7.51
CA LEU A 46 -13.12 -10.72 8.84
C LEU A 46 -14.12 -10.04 9.80
N ARG A 47 -14.44 -8.76 9.57
CA ARG A 47 -15.45 -8.01 10.32
C ARG A 47 -16.87 -8.17 9.77
N ASP A 48 -16.99 -8.51 8.48
CA ASP A 48 -18.26 -8.44 7.73
C ASP A 48 -18.91 -7.04 7.82
N SER A 49 -18.07 -5.99 7.74
CA SER A 49 -18.48 -4.60 7.94
C SER A 49 -17.63 -3.61 7.15
N CYS A 50 -18.21 -2.48 6.73
CA CYS A 50 -17.45 -1.31 6.29
C CYS A 50 -16.60 -0.68 7.41
N LEU A 51 -15.79 0.32 7.05
CA LEU A 51 -15.15 1.24 8.00
C LEU A 51 -16.16 2.27 8.53
N CYS A 52 -15.95 2.79 9.75
CA CYS A 52 -16.64 3.99 10.23
C CYS A 52 -15.85 5.28 9.89
N GLU A 53 -16.47 6.45 10.04
CA GLU A 53 -15.84 7.73 9.66
C GLU A 53 -14.50 7.96 10.38
N GLU A 54 -14.42 7.66 11.68
CA GLU A 54 -13.20 7.80 12.48
C GLU A 54 -12.06 6.89 11.98
N GLU A 55 -12.40 5.70 11.48
CA GLU A 55 -11.43 4.77 10.88
C GLU A 55 -10.91 5.31 9.54
N VAL A 56 -11.77 5.90 8.72
CA VAL A 56 -11.35 6.55 7.46
C VAL A 56 -10.46 7.76 7.73
N TRP A 57 -10.78 8.62 8.71
CA TRP A 57 -9.91 9.72 9.11
C TRP A 57 -8.54 9.23 9.62
N ALA A 58 -8.51 8.15 10.41
CA ALA A 58 -7.27 7.58 10.92
C ALA A 58 -6.41 6.96 9.80
N VAL A 59 -7.01 6.17 8.91
CA VAL A 59 -6.31 5.58 7.75
C VAL A 59 -5.79 6.67 6.82
N CYS A 60 -6.57 7.73 6.54
CA CYS A 60 -6.07 8.91 5.81
C CYS A 60 -4.83 9.54 6.45
N ALA A 61 -4.80 9.68 7.78
CA ALA A 61 -3.67 10.27 8.49
C ALA A 61 -2.41 9.39 8.41
N GLU A 62 -2.55 8.10 8.68
CA GLU A 62 -1.44 7.13 8.71
C GLU A 62 -0.90 6.79 7.32
N CYS A 63 -1.77 6.64 6.30
CA CYS A 63 -1.35 6.44 4.90
C CYS A 63 -0.40 7.53 4.42
N VAL A 64 -0.64 8.78 4.83
CA VAL A 64 0.20 9.94 4.47
C VAL A 64 1.58 9.85 5.12
N VAL A 65 1.67 9.36 6.36
CA VAL A 65 2.95 9.08 7.04
C VAL A 65 3.69 7.93 6.35
N ALA A 66 2.98 6.83 6.05
CA ALA A 66 3.53 5.68 5.34
C ALA A 66 4.03 6.05 3.92
N LEU A 67 3.29 6.88 3.18
CA LEU A 67 3.72 7.36 1.85
C LEU A 67 4.99 8.21 1.91
N GLN A 68 5.24 8.95 3.00
CA GLN A 68 6.53 9.63 3.18
C GLN A 68 7.67 8.66 3.53
N SER A 69 7.41 7.60 4.30
CA SER A 69 8.45 6.64 4.67
C SER A 69 8.87 5.75 3.50
N ILE A 70 7.93 5.35 2.63
CA ILE A 70 8.24 4.55 1.43
C ILE A 70 8.73 5.37 0.23
N ARG A 71 8.61 6.70 0.24
CA ARG A 71 9.00 7.61 -0.87
C ARG A 71 10.40 7.35 -1.50
N PRO A 72 11.48 7.01 -0.76
CA PRO A 72 12.78 6.72 -1.37
C PRO A 72 12.96 5.27 -1.82
N SER A 73 11.96 4.40 -1.66
CA SER A 73 12.00 2.97 -2.01
C SER A 73 11.41 2.70 -3.39
N HIS A 74 11.63 1.48 -3.93
CA HIS A 74 11.02 1.06 -5.19
C HIS A 74 9.49 1.03 -5.13
N LEU A 75 8.92 0.63 -3.98
CA LEU A 75 7.48 0.47 -3.75
C LEU A 75 6.69 1.75 -4.06
N PHE A 76 7.23 2.94 -3.80
CA PHE A 76 6.56 4.20 -4.15
C PHE A 76 6.30 4.36 -5.67
N TYR A 77 7.08 3.66 -6.51
CA TYR A 77 7.00 3.68 -7.97
C TYR A 77 6.28 2.48 -8.60
N THR A 78 5.76 1.55 -7.77
CA THR A 78 5.01 0.36 -8.22
C THR A 78 3.67 0.18 -7.51
N LEU A 79 3.49 0.78 -6.34
CA LEU A 79 2.24 0.78 -5.57
C LEU A 79 1.11 1.50 -6.33
N CYS A 80 -0.02 0.82 -6.46
CA CYS A 80 -1.35 1.45 -6.44
C CYS A 80 -1.99 1.09 -5.09
N ILE A 81 -2.60 2.06 -4.39
CA ILE A 81 -3.29 1.76 -3.13
C ILE A 81 -4.65 1.14 -3.47
N THR A 82 -4.84 -0.10 -3.03
CA THR A 82 -6.07 -0.90 -3.15
C THR A 82 -6.42 -1.49 -1.77
N PRO A 83 -7.61 -2.10 -1.58
CA PRO A 83 -7.92 -2.85 -0.37
C PRO A 83 -6.91 -3.99 -0.06
N ASP A 84 -6.30 -4.57 -1.10
CA ASP A 84 -5.32 -5.65 -0.98
C ASP A 84 -3.90 -5.15 -0.68
N THR A 85 -3.52 -3.95 -1.12
CA THR A 85 -2.16 -3.40 -0.89
C THR A 85 -2.06 -2.51 0.35
N LEU A 86 -3.15 -1.88 0.80
CA LEU A 86 -3.20 -1.17 2.07
C LEU A 86 -3.32 -2.20 3.21
N ALA A 87 -2.37 -2.19 4.15
CA ALA A 87 -2.31 -3.17 5.23
C ALA A 87 -2.03 -2.52 6.59
N PHE A 88 -2.27 -3.29 7.65
CA PHE A 88 -2.02 -2.92 9.03
C PHE A 88 -1.01 -3.86 9.65
N ASN A 89 0.02 -3.30 10.30
CA ASN A 89 1.02 -4.11 11.01
C ASN A 89 0.56 -4.48 12.43
N THR A 90 1.38 -5.27 13.13
CA THR A 90 1.13 -5.73 14.51
C THR A 90 0.99 -4.62 15.55
N HIS A 91 1.37 -3.38 15.21
CA HIS A 91 1.22 -2.18 16.05
C HIS A 91 -0.04 -1.36 15.71
N GLY A 92 -0.77 -1.71 14.64
CA GLY A 92 -1.93 -0.98 14.13
C GLY A 92 -1.59 0.23 13.24
N ASN A 93 -0.31 0.42 12.87
CA ASN A 93 0.08 1.43 11.90
C ASN A 93 -0.22 0.94 10.48
N VAL A 94 -0.49 1.87 9.56
CA VAL A 94 -0.64 1.55 8.14
C VAL A 94 0.73 1.25 7.52
N CYS A 95 0.79 0.19 6.74
CA CYS A 95 1.87 -0.16 5.85
C CYS A 95 1.31 -0.46 4.44
N PHE A 96 2.21 -0.66 3.47
CA PHE A 96 1.85 -1.03 2.11
C PHE A 96 2.55 -2.32 1.73
N MET A 97 1.79 -3.27 1.16
CA MET A 97 2.32 -4.50 0.58
C MET A 97 2.65 -4.28 -0.91
N GLU A 98 3.56 -5.11 -1.45
CA GLU A 98 3.82 -5.12 -2.89
C GLU A 98 2.59 -5.66 -3.64
N GLN A 99 2.22 -4.99 -4.73
CA GLN A 99 1.11 -5.42 -5.58
C GLN A 99 1.50 -6.70 -6.34
N LEU A 100 0.76 -7.78 -6.10
CA LEU A 100 1.07 -9.11 -6.66
C LEU A 100 0.55 -9.31 -8.10
N SER A 101 -0.23 -8.36 -8.63
CA SER A 101 -0.67 -8.31 -10.03
C SER A 101 0.05 -7.20 -10.78
N ASP A 102 0.41 -7.45 -12.05
CA ASP A 102 0.98 -6.41 -12.93
C ASP A 102 -0.04 -5.28 -13.19
N ASP A 103 -1.33 -5.64 -13.32
CA ASP A 103 -2.45 -4.71 -13.47
C ASP A 103 -3.26 -4.59 -12.15
N PRO A 104 -3.50 -3.38 -11.61
CA PRO A 104 -4.50 -3.12 -10.57
C PRO A 104 -5.91 -3.01 -11.15
N GLU A 105 -6.96 -3.10 -10.32
CA GLU A 105 -8.31 -2.73 -10.78
C GLU A 105 -8.39 -1.23 -11.13
N GLY A 106 -8.85 -0.92 -12.35
CA GLY A 106 -8.84 0.43 -12.93
C GLY A 106 -9.66 1.49 -12.20
N SER A 107 -10.42 1.14 -11.17
CA SER A 107 -11.09 2.06 -10.24
C SER A 107 -10.14 2.73 -9.24
N PHE A 108 -8.99 2.12 -8.96
CA PHE A 108 -7.97 2.67 -8.05
C PHE A 108 -6.83 3.39 -8.79
N VAL A 109 -6.70 3.15 -10.10
CA VAL A 109 -5.65 3.75 -10.93
C VAL A 109 -5.96 5.22 -11.22
N PRO A 110 -5.06 6.17 -10.90
CA PRO A 110 -5.26 7.58 -11.22
C PRO A 110 -5.30 7.81 -12.74
N PRO A 111 -6.19 8.68 -13.26
CA PRO A 111 -6.41 8.84 -14.69
C PRO A 111 -5.19 9.35 -15.47
N GLU A 112 -4.23 9.98 -14.78
CA GLU A 112 -2.96 10.44 -15.35
C GLU A 112 -1.83 9.40 -15.39
N PHE A 113 -2.02 8.20 -14.82
CA PHE A 113 -0.94 7.24 -14.53
C PHE A 113 -0.06 6.89 -15.74
N ASP A 114 -0.66 6.60 -16.89
CA ASP A 114 0.04 6.31 -18.16
C ASP A 114 0.93 7.47 -18.65
N THR A 115 0.70 8.69 -18.15
CA THR A 115 1.40 9.92 -18.54
C THR A 115 2.43 10.37 -17.51
N THR A 116 2.17 10.17 -16.21
CA THR A 116 3.04 10.66 -15.11
C THR A 116 3.82 9.56 -14.38
N GLY A 117 3.35 8.31 -14.42
CA GLY A 117 3.73 7.29 -13.44
C GLY A 117 3.25 7.63 -12.03
N SER A 118 3.78 6.92 -11.02
CA SER A 118 3.42 7.14 -9.62
C SER A 118 3.87 8.50 -9.09
N THR A 119 2.90 9.36 -8.79
CA THR A 119 3.06 10.66 -8.12
C THR A 119 2.46 10.60 -6.71
N PHE A 120 2.72 11.59 -5.86
CA PHE A 120 2.08 11.61 -4.53
C PHE A 120 0.57 11.84 -4.67
N GLU A 121 0.19 12.68 -5.61
CA GLU A 121 -1.17 13.04 -6.01
C GLU A 121 -1.93 11.84 -6.60
N GLY A 122 -1.23 10.95 -7.31
CA GLY A 122 -1.76 9.67 -7.79
C GLY A 122 -1.98 8.66 -6.66
N HIS A 123 -1.08 8.60 -5.67
CA HIS A 123 -1.31 7.83 -4.45
C HIS A 123 -2.53 8.33 -3.67
N ILE A 124 -2.71 9.64 -3.54
CA ILE A 124 -3.91 10.24 -2.92
C ILE A 124 -5.20 9.84 -3.64
N TYR A 125 -5.21 9.76 -4.98
CA TYR A 125 -6.36 9.25 -5.74
C TYR A 125 -6.67 7.79 -5.40
N SER A 126 -5.67 6.90 -5.51
CA SER A 126 -5.83 5.47 -5.24
C SER A 126 -6.29 5.17 -3.80
N LEU A 127 -5.82 5.96 -2.82
CA LEU A 127 -6.31 5.95 -1.44
C LEU A 127 -7.77 6.41 -1.34
N GLY A 128 -8.16 7.46 -2.05
CA GLY A 128 -9.54 7.96 -2.11
C GLY A 128 -10.49 6.89 -2.63
N SER A 129 -10.17 6.28 -3.78
CA SER A 129 -10.93 5.15 -4.34
C SER A 129 -10.98 3.95 -3.37
N THR A 130 -9.87 3.59 -2.72
CA THR A 130 -9.79 2.50 -1.74
C THR A 130 -10.70 2.72 -0.55
N LEU A 131 -10.68 3.93 0.03
CA LEU A 131 -11.55 4.29 1.16
C LEU A 131 -13.02 4.39 0.74
N THR A 132 -13.30 4.88 -0.47
CA THR A 132 -14.65 4.84 -1.04
C THR A 132 -15.15 3.40 -1.24
N ALA A 133 -14.30 2.46 -1.66
CA ALA A 133 -14.67 1.04 -1.73
C ALA A 133 -14.91 0.43 -0.34
N ALA A 134 -14.02 0.69 0.63
CA ALA A 134 -14.13 0.21 2.00
C ALA A 134 -15.38 0.73 2.76
N LEU A 135 -15.84 1.93 2.41
CA LEU A 135 -17.09 2.52 2.92
C LEU A 135 -18.36 1.95 2.29
N ASN A 136 -18.26 1.35 1.10
CA ASN A 136 -19.37 0.66 0.42
C ASN A 136 -19.27 -0.87 0.56
N PHE A 137 -18.46 -1.37 1.49
CA PHE A 137 -18.39 -2.79 1.81
C PHE A 137 -19.62 -3.23 2.62
N VAL A 138 -20.24 -4.35 2.25
CA VAL A 138 -21.58 -4.81 2.72
C VAL A 138 -22.70 -3.78 2.43
N ILE A 139 -23.19 -3.78 1.18
CA ILE A 139 -24.30 -2.91 0.73
C ILE A 139 -25.68 -3.48 1.15
N GLU A 140 -25.90 -3.72 2.43
CA GLU A 140 -27.27 -3.71 2.97
C GLU A 140 -27.65 -2.24 3.25
N PRO A 141 -28.77 -1.71 2.69
CA PRO A 141 -29.11 -0.29 2.83
C PRO A 141 -29.27 0.20 4.28
N GLU A 142 -29.62 -0.70 5.19
CA GLU A 142 -29.72 -0.46 6.63
C GLU A 142 -28.36 -0.36 7.35
N LEU A 143 -27.25 -0.76 6.70
CA LEU A 143 -25.89 -0.76 7.24
C LEU A 143 -24.97 0.30 6.62
N GLN A 144 -25.45 1.08 5.65
CA GLN A 144 -24.65 2.15 5.04
C GLN A 144 -24.22 3.19 6.08
N ALA A 145 -22.91 3.50 6.11
CA ALA A 145 -22.35 4.46 7.06
C ALA A 145 -22.95 5.87 6.88
N ASP A 146 -23.41 6.47 8.00
CA ASP A 146 -23.86 7.87 8.05
C ASP A 146 -22.63 8.78 8.10
N LEU A 147 -22.16 9.20 6.91
CA LEU A 147 -20.91 9.93 6.73
C LEU A 147 -21.11 11.44 6.75
N GLY A 148 -20.28 12.13 7.53
CA GLY A 148 -20.21 13.57 7.57
C GLY A 148 -19.88 14.21 6.22
N GLN A 149 -20.42 15.41 5.99
CA GLN A 149 -20.18 16.16 4.75
C GLN A 149 -18.68 16.47 4.53
N GLU A 150 -17.89 16.52 5.60
CA GLU A 150 -16.45 16.79 5.54
C GLU A 150 -15.66 15.59 5.00
N ILE A 151 -15.96 14.36 5.45
CA ILE A 151 -15.29 13.16 4.91
C ILE A 151 -15.77 12.84 3.49
N GLN A 152 -17.06 13.03 3.19
CA GLN A 152 -17.59 12.89 1.82
C GLN A 152 -16.87 13.86 0.85
N LYS A 153 -16.71 15.12 1.25
CA LYS A 153 -16.00 16.13 0.46
C LYS A 153 -14.51 15.81 0.32
N LEU A 154 -13.85 15.33 1.38
CA LEU A 154 -12.44 14.91 1.29
C LEU A 154 -12.27 13.79 0.27
N LEU A 155 -13.06 12.72 0.37
CA LEU A 155 -12.98 11.58 -0.54
C LEU A 155 -13.27 11.99 -2.00
N GLN A 156 -14.23 12.89 -2.23
CA GLN A 156 -14.43 13.48 -3.55
C GLN A 156 -13.18 14.25 -4.02
N GLN A 157 -12.62 15.13 -3.19
CA GLN A 157 -11.46 15.94 -3.58
C GLN A 157 -10.20 15.08 -3.85
N MET A 158 -10.04 13.96 -3.14
CA MET A 158 -8.96 12.99 -3.40
C MET A 158 -9.08 12.35 -4.78
N GLN A 159 -10.29 12.20 -5.32
CA GLN A 159 -10.60 11.54 -6.59
C GLN A 159 -10.81 12.51 -7.77
N GLU A 160 -10.43 13.79 -7.65
CA GLU A 160 -10.52 14.75 -8.76
C GLU A 160 -9.64 14.35 -9.95
N GLU A 161 -10.14 14.57 -11.18
CA GLU A 161 -9.43 14.19 -12.42
C GLU A 161 -8.07 14.91 -12.55
N ASN A 162 -7.99 16.17 -12.13
CA ASN A 162 -6.78 16.98 -12.18
C ASN A 162 -5.94 16.82 -10.89
N PRO A 163 -4.68 16.36 -10.97
CA PRO A 163 -3.84 16.12 -9.78
C PRO A 163 -3.61 17.36 -8.90
N GLU A 164 -3.60 18.57 -9.50
CA GLU A 164 -3.36 19.82 -8.77
C GLU A 164 -4.54 20.26 -7.87
N ASP A 165 -5.75 19.74 -8.11
CA ASP A 165 -6.95 20.04 -7.28
C ASP A 165 -7.10 19.08 -6.08
N ARG A 166 -6.33 17.99 -6.04
CA ARG A 166 -6.32 17.00 -4.96
C ARG A 166 -5.67 17.56 -3.68
N PRO A 167 -6.04 17.06 -2.48
CA PRO A 167 -5.54 17.63 -1.23
C PRO A 167 -4.07 17.29 -0.97
N LEU A 168 -3.24 18.33 -0.80
CA LEU A 168 -1.87 18.22 -0.30
C LEU A 168 -1.88 17.85 1.20
N LEU A 169 -1.95 16.54 1.48
CA LEU A 169 -1.87 16.01 2.84
C LEU A 169 -0.41 15.96 3.31
N GLU A 170 0.02 16.95 4.10
CA GLU A 170 1.35 16.98 4.73
C GLU A 170 1.36 16.32 6.12
N VAL A 171 2.41 15.55 6.41
CA VAL A 171 2.64 14.87 7.71
C VAL A 171 2.71 15.84 8.90
N GLY A 172 3.02 17.12 8.67
CA GLY A 172 2.98 18.15 9.72
C GLY A 172 1.59 18.73 10.00
N GLN A 173 0.60 18.46 9.14
CA GLN A 173 -0.75 19.04 9.24
C GLN A 173 -1.89 18.01 9.29
N SER A 174 -1.72 16.76 8.84
CA SER A 174 -2.79 15.75 8.88
C SER A 174 -3.27 15.47 10.32
N GLU A 175 -2.40 14.96 11.19
CA GLU A 175 -2.69 14.64 12.60
C GLU A 175 -3.34 15.78 13.40
N VAL A 176 -3.07 17.03 13.02
CA VAL A 176 -3.57 18.22 13.71
C VAL A 176 -4.84 18.77 13.06
N SER A 177 -4.92 18.82 11.72
CA SER A 177 -6.05 19.39 10.98
C SER A 177 -7.24 18.43 10.89
N LEU A 178 -6.98 17.14 10.61
CA LEU A 178 -8.01 16.09 10.57
C LEU A 178 -8.67 15.91 11.96
N ARG A 179 -7.89 16.05 13.04
CA ARG A 179 -8.42 16.08 14.41
C ARG A 179 -9.04 17.42 14.81
N GLN A 180 -8.62 18.56 14.24
CA GLN A 180 -9.24 19.87 14.53
C GLN A 180 -10.63 20.02 13.92
N MET A 181 -10.89 19.42 12.76
CA MET A 181 -12.26 19.30 12.22
C MET A 181 -13.18 18.57 13.23
N ASN A 182 -12.69 17.49 13.83
CA ASN A 182 -13.38 16.74 14.89
C ASN A 182 -13.37 17.38 16.30
N LEU A 183 -12.82 18.59 16.48
CA LEU A 183 -12.64 19.23 17.81
C LEU A 183 -13.28 20.63 17.96
N CYS A 184 -14.34 20.92 17.21
CA CYS A 184 -15.12 22.17 17.34
C CYS A 184 -16.53 22.06 17.99
N PRO A 185 -16.71 21.47 19.20
CA PRO A 185 -18.00 21.45 19.89
C PRO A 185 -18.30 22.77 20.63
N THR A 186 -18.31 23.92 19.94
CA THR A 186 -18.59 25.24 20.56
C THR A 186 -20.00 25.78 20.30
N ALA A 187 -20.97 25.10 20.93
CA ALA A 187 -22.12 25.68 21.62
C ALA A 187 -22.79 26.96 21.06
N ALA A 188 -23.88 26.78 20.30
CA ALA A 188 -24.93 27.80 20.11
C ALA A 188 -26.17 27.56 21.02
N SER A 189 -26.07 26.70 22.04
CA SER A 189 -27.14 26.43 23.00
C SER A 189 -27.30 27.56 24.02
N SER A 190 -28.12 28.56 23.71
CA SER A 190 -28.56 29.58 24.68
C SER A 190 -30.02 29.97 24.49
N GLY A 191 -30.90 28.96 24.46
CA GLY A 191 -32.33 29.16 24.70
C GLY A 191 -32.56 29.67 26.12
N ARG A 192 -32.80 30.98 26.27
CA ARG A 192 -33.27 31.57 27.53
C ARG A 192 -34.79 31.57 27.58
N PHE A 193 -35.35 30.60 28.30
CA PHE A 193 -36.72 30.67 28.78
C PHE A 193 -36.80 31.56 30.04
N ARG A 194 -37.22 32.82 29.87
CA ARG A 194 -38.01 33.62 30.84
C ARG A 194 -38.35 35.00 30.28
#